data_AF-A0A959QEU7-F1
#
_entry.id   AF-A0A959QEU7-F1
#
_cell.length_a   1.000
_cell.length_b   1.000
_cell.length_c   1.000
_cell.angle_alpha   90.00
_cell.angle_beta   90.00
_cell.angle_gamma   90.00
#
_symmetry.space_group_name_H-M   'P 1'
#
loop_
_entity.id
_entity.type
_entity.pdbx_description
1 polymer ?
#
loop_
_entity_poly.entity_id
_entity_poly.type
_entity_poly.pdbx_seq_one_letter_code
_entity_poly.pdbx_strand_id
1 'polypeptide(L)'
;MSDNLLEFVFFIMVKVDDALILKLETLARLELSKEERAGLKNDLESVLAMIEKLEEVDTEGIDPLTHIVSVKHELRSDVVQGQLTEAEALMNAPVKEAPYFKVPKVIDRS
;
A
#
# COMPACT_ATOMS: atom_id res chain seq x y z
N MET A 1 22.55 4.99 28.41
CA MET A 1 21.28 4.50 27.83
C MET A 1 21.08 5.28 26.55
N SER A 2 21.94 4.96 25.57
CA SER A 2 22.38 5.90 24.54
C SER A 2 22.82 5.17 23.26
N ASP A 3 22.25 3.99 23.01
CA ASP A 3 22.58 3.15 21.85
C ASP A 3 21.28 2.60 21.25
N ASN A 4 20.56 3.41 20.48
CA ASN A 4 19.44 2.91 19.64
C ASN A 4 19.00 3.87 18.52
N LEU A 5 19.50 5.12 18.47
CA LEU A 5 19.17 6.06 17.39
C LEU A 5 20.13 5.95 16.20
N LEU A 6 21.36 5.47 16.41
CA LEU A 6 22.34 5.26 15.33
C LEU A 6 22.14 3.95 14.56
N GLU A 7 21.41 2.96 15.10
CA GLU A 7 20.99 1.78 14.33
C GLU A 7 19.78 2.06 13.43
N PHE A 8 18.98 3.09 13.73
CA PHE A 8 17.81 3.46 12.92
C PHE A 8 18.18 4.23 11.63
N VAL A 9 19.39 4.81 11.59
CA VAL A 9 19.94 5.53 10.43
C VAL A 9 20.79 4.59 9.55
N PHE A 10 21.00 3.35 9.99
CA PHE A 10 21.80 2.37 9.26
C PHE A 10 20.89 1.55 8.33
N PHE A 11 21.13 1.62 7.01
CA PHE A 11 20.71 0.62 6.02
C PHE A 11 19.36 0.80 5.29
N ILE A 12 19.09 1.97 4.68
CA ILE A 12 18.28 1.98 3.44
C ILE A 12 19.23 1.77 2.26
N MET A 13 19.83 0.58 2.17
CA MET A 13 20.25 0.06 0.87
C MET A 13 19.27 -1.07 0.56
N VAL A 14 18.07 -0.69 0.14
CA VAL A 14 17.06 -1.66 -0.30
C VAL A 14 17.60 -2.30 -1.58
N LYS A 15 18.23 -3.46 -1.42
CA LYS A 15 18.70 -4.26 -2.54
C LYS A 15 17.48 -4.79 -3.28
N VAL A 16 17.27 -4.32 -4.49
CA VAL A 16 16.20 -4.84 -5.35
C VAL A 16 16.67 -6.19 -5.91
N ASP A 17 16.17 -7.26 -5.32
CA ASP A 17 16.40 -8.63 -5.79
C ASP A 17 15.08 -9.32 -6.13
N ASP A 18 15.19 -10.48 -6.78
CA ASP A 18 14.02 -11.20 -7.28
C ASP A 18 13.12 -11.69 -6.13
N ALA A 19 13.69 -11.92 -4.94
CA ALA A 19 12.93 -12.29 -3.76
C ALA A 19 12.08 -11.12 -3.24
N LEU A 20 12.61 -9.89 -3.27
CA LEU A 20 11.86 -8.68 -2.98
C LEU A 20 10.71 -8.48 -3.97
N ILE A 21 10.97 -8.63 -5.28
CA ILE A 21 9.94 -8.50 -6.31
C ILE A 21 8.82 -9.52 -6.11
N LEU A 22 9.14 -10.79 -5.85
CA LEU A 22 8.14 -11.84 -5.56
C LEU A 22 7.34 -11.55 -4.29
N LYS A 23 7.98 -10.98 -3.26
CA LYS A 23 7.30 -10.55 -2.04
C LYS A 23 6.32 -9.42 -2.33
N LEU A 24 6.74 -8.42 -3.11
CA LEU A 24 5.89 -7.29 -3.49
C LEU A 24 4.72 -7.73 -4.37
N GLU A 25 4.92 -8.63 -5.32
CA GLU A 25 3.85 -9.27 -6.12
C GLU A 25 2.77 -9.88 -5.21
N THR A 26 3.20 -10.64 -4.21
CA THR A 26 2.29 -11.31 -3.28
C THR A 26 1.50 -10.31 -2.44
N LEU A 27 2.17 -9.26 -1.94
CA LEU A 27 1.54 -8.23 -1.10
C LEU A 27 0.57 -7.35 -1.91
N ALA A 28 0.94 -7.01 -3.14
CA ALA A 28 0.12 -6.19 -4.03
C ALA A 28 -0.96 -6.99 -4.78
N ARG A 29 -0.97 -8.33 -4.65
CA ARG A 29 -1.86 -9.25 -5.39
C ARG A 29 -1.69 -9.11 -6.91
N LEU A 30 -0.45 -8.97 -7.37
CA LEU A 30 -0.09 -8.87 -8.78
C LEU A 30 0.53 -10.18 -9.27
N GLU A 31 0.18 -10.58 -10.49
CA GLU A 31 0.86 -11.67 -11.20
C GLU A 31 1.65 -11.05 -12.36
N LEU A 32 2.98 -11.09 -12.27
CA LEU A 32 3.87 -10.52 -13.28
C LEU A 32 4.53 -11.63 -14.11
N SER A 33 4.64 -11.38 -15.42
CA SER A 33 5.47 -12.15 -16.34
C SER A 33 6.96 -11.99 -16.03
N LYS A 34 7.81 -12.82 -16.65
CA LYS A 34 9.26 -12.74 -16.43
C LYS A 34 9.84 -11.43 -16.95
N GLU A 35 9.31 -10.95 -18.06
CA GLU A 35 9.70 -9.72 -18.72
C GLU A 35 9.30 -8.51 -17.87
N GLU A 36 8.08 -8.49 -17.34
CA GLU A 36 7.60 -7.43 -16.44
C GLU A 36 8.39 -7.37 -15.13
N ARG A 37 8.77 -8.53 -14.56
CA ARG A 37 9.64 -8.57 -13.37
C ARG A 37 10.98 -7.91 -13.61
N ALA A 38 11.62 -8.22 -14.74
CA ALA A 38 12.91 -7.65 -15.08
C ALA A 38 12.83 -6.13 -15.32
N GLY A 39 11.76 -5.66 -15.96
CA GLY A 39 11.49 -4.23 -16.12
C GLY A 39 11.26 -3.53 -14.78
N LEU A 40 10.35 -4.06 -13.97
CA LEU A 40 9.97 -3.49 -12.68
C LEU A 40 11.16 -3.40 -11.72
N LYS A 41 12.09 -4.34 -11.77
CA LYS A 41 13.34 -4.29 -11.01
C LYS A 41 14.13 -3.02 -11.33
N ASN A 42 14.39 -2.74 -12.60
CA ASN A 42 15.15 -1.56 -13.02
C ASN A 42 14.39 -0.26 -12.71
N ASP A 43 13.07 -0.28 -12.87
CA ASP A 43 12.22 0.88 -12.56
C ASP A 43 12.26 1.20 -11.06
N LEU A 44 12.18 0.16 -10.21
CA LEU A 44 12.23 0.33 -8.76
C LEU A 44 13.60 0.84 -8.29
N GLU A 45 14.70 0.33 -8.86
CA GLU A 45 16.04 0.84 -8.60
C GLU A 45 16.16 2.33 -8.97
N SER A 46 15.58 2.73 -10.10
CA SER A 46 15.61 4.13 -10.57
C SER A 46 14.79 5.05 -9.66
N VAL A 47 13.62 4.60 -9.20
CA VAL A 47 12.76 5.37 -8.28
C VAL A 47 13.43 5.50 -6.91
N LEU A 48 14.05 4.43 -6.39
CA LEU A 48 14.79 4.48 -5.13
C LEU A 48 15.97 5.44 -5.20
N ALA A 49 16.76 5.40 -6.29
CA ALA A 49 17.85 6.35 -6.51
C ALA A 49 17.38 7.81 -6.62
N MET A 50 16.15 8.05 -7.10
CA MET A 50 15.55 9.39 -7.09
C MET A 50 15.19 9.82 -5.66
N ILE A 51 14.63 8.91 -4.86
CA ILE A 51 14.22 9.16 -3.46
C ILE A 51 15.44 9.40 -2.57
N GLU A 52 16.56 8.71 -2.80
CA GLU A 52 17.82 8.91 -2.06
C GLU A 52 18.30 10.37 -2.08
N LYS A 53 17.99 11.13 -3.14
CA LYS A 53 18.31 12.57 -3.19
C LYS A 53 17.60 13.39 -2.11
N LEU A 54 16.49 12.88 -1.56
CA LEU A 54 15.78 13.55 -0.45
C LEU A 54 16.54 13.42 0.87
N GLU A 55 17.47 12.46 1.01
CA GLU A 55 18.31 12.31 2.21
C GLU A 55 19.33 13.45 2.36
N GLU A 56 19.64 14.18 1.28
CA GLU A 56 20.52 15.35 1.32
C GLU A 56 19.89 16.54 2.06
N VAL A 57 18.58 16.50 2.32
CA VAL A 57 17.84 17.59 2.96
C VAL A 57 17.71 17.30 4.46
N ASP A 58 18.30 18.16 5.28
CA ASP A 58 18.15 18.10 6.73
C ASP A 58 16.70 18.42 7.15
N THR A 59 16.09 17.47 7.84
CA THR A 59 14.72 17.58 8.38
C THR A 59 14.69 17.43 9.90
N GLU A 60 15.85 17.52 10.58
CA GLU A 60 15.94 17.42 12.02
C GLU A 60 15.09 18.51 12.71
N GLY A 61 14.18 18.08 13.59
CA GLY A 61 13.28 18.97 14.31
C GLY A 61 12.10 19.53 13.50
N ILE A 62 11.88 19.08 12.26
CA ILE A 62 10.70 19.43 11.47
C ILE A 62 9.61 18.38 11.68
N ASP A 63 8.44 18.80 12.18
CA ASP A 63 7.30 17.91 12.31
C ASP A 63 6.75 17.47 10.93
N PRO A 64 6.43 16.18 10.73
CA PRO A 64 5.85 15.71 9.47
C PRO A 64 4.50 16.36 9.16
N LEU A 65 4.34 16.83 7.92
CA LEU A 65 3.07 17.40 7.45
C LEU A 65 2.06 16.29 7.16
N THR A 66 1.00 16.20 7.98
CA THR A 66 -0.06 15.17 7.82
C THR A 66 -1.19 15.61 6.90
N HIS A 67 -1.64 16.86 7.05
CA HIS A 67 -2.69 17.47 6.25
C HIS A 67 -2.34 18.91 5.94
N ILE A 68 -2.53 19.32 4.68
CA ILE A 68 -2.29 20.70 4.22
C ILE A 68 -3.28 21.68 4.87
N VAL A 69 -4.51 21.22 5.10
CA VAL A 69 -5.58 22.01 5.72
C VAL A 69 -5.76 21.58 7.18
N SER A 70 -6.13 22.53 8.03
CA SER A 70 -6.51 22.24 9.41
C SER A 70 -7.80 21.41 9.41
N VAL A 71 -7.67 20.10 9.61
CA VAL A 71 -8.82 19.19 9.75
C VAL A 71 -9.34 19.31 11.17
N LYS A 72 -10.57 19.80 11.33
CA LYS A 72 -11.34 19.55 12.57
C LYS A 72 -12.00 18.19 12.41
N HIS A 73 -11.84 17.33 13.41
CA HIS A 73 -12.53 16.04 13.44
C HIS A 73 -14.02 16.26 13.68
N GLU A 74 -14.77 16.51 12.61
CA GLU A 74 -16.22 16.51 12.64
C GLU A 74 -16.71 15.06 12.73
N LEU A 75 -17.33 14.74 13.86
CA LEU A 75 -17.89 13.42 14.08
C LEU A 75 -19.17 13.27 13.27
N ARG A 76 -19.32 12.14 12.59
CA ARG A 76 -20.59 11.73 12.00
C ARG A 76 -21.60 11.44 13.12
N SER A 77 -22.81 11.99 13.03
CA SER A 77 -23.90 11.63 13.94
C SER A 77 -24.27 10.16 13.81
N ASP A 78 -24.59 9.49 14.92
CA ASP A 78 -25.01 8.09 14.93
C ASP A 78 -26.47 7.91 14.48
N VAL A 79 -26.71 8.19 13.20
CA VAL A 79 -28.00 8.05 12.54
C VAL A 79 -27.82 7.18 11.29
N VAL A 80 -28.76 6.26 11.07
CA VAL A 80 -28.76 5.36 9.90
C VAL A 80 -29.10 6.16 8.64
N GLN A 81 -28.21 6.14 7.65
CA GLN A 81 -28.36 6.82 6.36
C GLN A 81 -27.64 6.01 5.26
N GLY A 82 -27.98 6.25 3.99
CA GLY A 82 -27.21 5.73 2.84
C GLY A 82 -27.35 4.23 2.56
N GLN A 83 -28.51 3.63 2.87
CA GLN A 83 -28.78 2.24 2.54
C GLN A 83 -28.98 2.08 1.03
N LEU A 84 -28.24 1.18 0.42
CA LEU A 84 -28.47 0.75 -0.96
C LEU A 84 -29.47 -0.40 -0.98
N THR A 85 -30.31 -0.45 -2.00
CA THR A 85 -31.07 -1.66 -2.31
C THR A 85 -30.13 -2.78 -2.76
N GLU A 86 -30.55 -4.03 -2.63
CA GLU A 86 -29.77 -5.18 -3.12
C GLU A 86 -29.41 -5.04 -4.60
N ALA A 87 -30.37 -4.57 -5.41
CA ALA A 87 -30.17 -4.36 -6.84
C ALA A 87 -29.09 -3.31 -7.13
N GLU A 88 -29.07 -2.20 -6.38
CA GLU A 88 -28.04 -1.15 -6.50
C GLU A 88 -26.67 -1.68 -6.05
N ALA A 89 -26.62 -2.40 -4.93
CA ALA A 89 -25.37 -2.96 -4.41
C ALA A 89 -24.75 -4.00 -5.35
N LEU A 90 -25.56 -4.81 -6.03
CA LEU A 90 -25.12 -5.87 -6.94
C LEU A 90 -25.02 -5.44 -8.41
N MET A 91 -25.22 -4.16 -8.73
CA MET A 91 -25.23 -3.66 -10.10
C MET A 91 -23.88 -3.91 -10.80
N ASN A 92 -22.77 -3.68 -10.09
CA ASN A 92 -21.41 -3.79 -10.62
C ASN A 92 -20.70 -5.11 -10.26
N ALA A 93 -21.41 -6.07 -9.65
CA ALA A 93 -20.83 -7.34 -9.27
C ALA A 93 -20.43 -8.15 -10.53
N PRO A 94 -19.16 -8.56 -10.69
CA PRO A 94 -18.73 -9.34 -11.86
C PRO A 94 -19.49 -10.67 -11.99
N VAL A 95 -19.74 -11.33 -10.86
CA VAL A 95 -20.58 -12.53 -10.76
C VAL A 95 -21.42 -12.41 -9.49
N LYS A 96 -22.73 -12.64 -9.62
CA LYS A 96 -23.68 -12.57 -8.50
C LYS A 96 -24.60 -13.77 -8.48
N GLU A 97 -24.98 -14.16 -7.27
CA GLU A 97 -26.01 -15.15 -6.99
C GLU A 97 -26.91 -14.51 -5.95
N ALA A 98 -27.85 -13.68 -6.43
CA ALA A 98 -28.66 -12.79 -5.60
C ALA A 98 -29.25 -13.55 -4.39
N PRO A 99 -29.06 -13.06 -3.14
CA PRO A 99 -28.56 -11.72 -2.76
C PRO A 99 -27.03 -11.59 -2.55
N TYR A 100 -26.22 -12.52 -3.04
CA TYR A 100 -24.80 -12.63 -2.69
C TYR A 100 -23.84 -12.26 -3.84
N PHE A 101 -22.67 -11.74 -3.46
CA PHE A 101 -21.49 -11.71 -4.33
C PHE A 101 -20.89 -13.11 -4.41
N LYS A 102 -20.73 -13.62 -5.63
CA LYS A 102 -20.17 -14.95 -5.84
C LYS A 102 -18.66 -14.84 -6.06
N VAL A 103 -17.89 -15.45 -5.15
CA VAL A 103 -16.43 -15.51 -5.20
C VAL A 103 -15.95 -16.96 -5.14
N PRO A 104 -14.74 -17.27 -5.64
CA PRO A 104 -14.11 -18.56 -5.41
C PRO A 104 -14.02 -18.87 -3.92
N LYS A 105 -14.24 -20.13 -3.55
CA LYS A 105 -14.14 -20.58 -2.16
C LYS A 105 -12.73 -20.33 -1.64
N VAL A 106 -12.61 -19.63 -0.51
CA VAL A 106 -11.34 -19.48 0.20
C VAL A 106 -10.94 -20.83 0.77
N ILE A 107 -9.82 -21.36 0.33
CA ILE A 107 -9.19 -22.56 0.89
C ILE A 107 -7.97 -22.07 1.65
N ASP A 108 -7.88 -22.44 2.92
CA ASP A 108 -6.77 -22.03 3.77
C ASP A 108 -5.47 -22.67 3.28
N ARG A 109 -4.41 -21.87 3.14
CA ARG A 109 -3.04 -22.33 2.87
C ARG A 109 -2.21 -22.00 4.11
N SER A 110 -2.52 -22.65 5.23
CA SER A 110 -1.70 -22.66 6.44
C SER A 110 -0.44 -23.48 6.23
#